data_AF-A0A9P6B6Z8-F1
#
_entry.id   AF-A0A9P6B6Z8-F1
#
_cell.length_a   1.000
_cell.length_b   1.000
_cell.length_c   1.000
_cell.angle_alpha   90.00
_cell.angle_beta   90.00
_cell.angle_gamma   90.00
#
_symmetry.space_group_name_H-M   'P 1'
#
loop_
_entity.id
_entity.type
_entity.pdbx_description
1 polymer ?
#
loop_
_entity_poly.entity_id
_entity_poly.type
_entity_poly.pdbx_seq_one_letter_code
_entity_poly.pdbx_strand_id
1 'polypeptide(L)'
;GIHPIAMEDWTDRQYNRILFLWLSMSFNLLTFSTGTLGPIALGLSIRDSCLVILFFNVLCYIPLAYFCTWGLKMGMCQMIQACFSFGKFGVLLPVILNLIGMIGFCILSCILSGQTLTAVSGYHLPWRQGILSLIIGVVIISVVSLVVSFMGYTVLHWYIHWSWAPVVIVVLVALGISGKLSNPTPVAPATAQAMLSFGSAIAGFVLTWSPLSSDFTCYMCPEAPRQVLISQLTCLYSRS
;
A
#
# COMPACT_ATOMS: atom_id res chain seq x y z
N GLY A 1 -11.80 -18.32 -12.54
CA GLY A 1 -11.84 -18.07 -11.09
C GLY A 1 -13.12 -17.35 -10.69
N ILE A 2 -14.26 -18.06 -10.71
CA ILE A 2 -15.54 -17.57 -10.13
C ILE A 2 -16.04 -18.58 -9.07
N HIS A 3 -15.54 -19.81 -9.12
CA HIS A 3 -15.82 -20.83 -8.11
C HIS A 3 -14.97 -20.60 -6.87
N PRO A 4 -15.52 -20.90 -5.67
CA PRO A 4 -14.71 -20.94 -4.45
C PRO A 4 -13.55 -21.91 -4.66
N ILE A 5 -12.38 -21.54 -4.14
CA ILE A 5 -11.15 -22.31 -4.30
C ILE A 5 -11.36 -23.68 -3.63
N ALA A 6 -11.12 -24.76 -4.37
CA ALA A 6 -11.27 -26.11 -3.85
C ALA A 6 -10.29 -26.34 -2.69
N MET A 7 -10.68 -27.14 -1.69
CA MET A 7 -9.86 -27.37 -0.48
C MET A 7 -8.47 -27.95 -0.78
N GLU A 8 -8.31 -28.56 -1.95
CA GLU A 8 -7.06 -29.13 -2.48
C GLU A 8 -6.04 -28.07 -2.93
N ASP A 9 -6.48 -26.86 -3.26
CA ASP A 9 -5.61 -25.73 -3.68
C ASP A 9 -5.15 -24.85 -2.49
N TRP A 10 -5.51 -25.23 -1.26
CA TRP A 10 -5.13 -24.51 -0.04
C TRP A 10 -3.70 -24.84 0.35
N THR A 11 -2.76 -24.23 -0.37
CA THR A 11 -1.34 -24.58 -0.35
C THR A 11 -0.54 -23.86 0.74
N ASP A 12 -1.02 -22.71 1.23
CA ASP A 12 -0.28 -21.91 2.22
C ASP A 12 -0.78 -22.13 3.65
N ARG A 13 0.04 -22.83 4.46
CA ARG A 13 -0.15 -23.02 5.91
C ARG A 13 0.65 -22.02 6.77
N GLN A 14 1.47 -21.17 6.15
CA GLN A 14 2.34 -20.23 6.84
C GLN A 14 1.70 -18.83 6.94
N TYR A 15 0.93 -18.60 8.01
CA TYR A 15 0.23 -17.33 8.27
C TYR A 15 1.14 -16.09 8.34
N ASN A 16 2.43 -16.26 8.65
CA ASN A 16 3.39 -15.16 8.67
C ASN A 16 3.61 -14.55 7.26
N ARG A 17 3.35 -15.29 6.18
CA ARG A 17 3.50 -14.80 4.80
C ARG A 17 2.50 -13.69 4.48
N ILE A 18 1.29 -13.74 5.04
CA ILE A 18 0.31 -12.64 4.96
C ILE A 18 0.91 -11.36 5.52
N LEU A 19 1.60 -11.46 6.65
CA LEU A 19 2.12 -10.28 7.33
C LEU A 19 3.25 -9.66 6.53
N PHE A 20 4.16 -10.48 6.01
CA PHE A 20 5.19 -9.99 5.09
C PHE A 20 4.60 -9.45 3.80
N LEU A 21 3.50 -10.02 3.29
CA LEU A 21 2.80 -9.50 2.12
C LEU A 21 2.19 -8.12 2.39
N TRP A 22 1.44 -7.95 3.48
CA TRP A 22 0.87 -6.66 3.87
C TRP A 22 1.95 -5.64 4.21
N LEU A 23 3.05 -6.08 4.82
CA LEU A 23 4.20 -5.25 5.12
C LEU A 23 4.86 -4.77 3.81
N SER A 24 5.11 -5.67 2.86
CA SER A 24 5.60 -5.33 1.51
C SER A 24 4.66 -4.38 0.77
N MET A 25 3.35 -4.56 0.89
CA MET A 25 2.36 -3.69 0.25
C MET A 25 2.27 -2.31 0.90
N SER A 26 2.54 -2.21 2.21
CA SER A 26 2.52 -0.94 2.94
C SER A 26 3.80 -0.13 2.74
N PHE A 27 4.93 -0.82 2.49
CA PHE A 27 6.21 -0.19 2.17
C PHE A 27 6.35 0.06 0.67
N ASN A 28 5.69 1.12 0.22
CA ASN A 28 5.74 1.60 -1.14
C ASN A 28 6.04 3.12 -1.17
N LEU A 29 6.64 3.58 -2.27
CA LEU A 29 7.05 4.98 -2.42
C LEU A 29 5.85 5.94 -2.31
N LEU A 30 4.67 5.51 -2.77
CA LEU A 30 3.43 6.30 -2.68
C LEU A 30 3.02 6.53 -1.21
N THR A 31 3.19 5.53 -0.33
CA THR A 31 2.91 5.68 1.11
C THR A 31 3.87 6.70 1.75
N PHE A 32 5.14 6.68 1.35
CA PHE A 32 6.11 7.69 1.79
C PHE A 32 5.72 9.10 1.32
N SER A 33 5.31 9.24 0.06
CA SER A 33 4.83 10.52 -0.49
C SER A 33 3.59 11.03 0.25
N THR A 34 2.60 10.17 0.46
CA THR A 34 1.37 10.50 1.21
C THR A 34 1.64 10.85 2.67
N GLY A 35 2.58 10.18 3.34
CA GLY A 35 2.97 10.51 4.71
C GLY A 35 3.67 11.88 4.81
N THR A 36 4.49 12.21 3.82
CA THR A 36 5.23 13.49 3.76
C THR A 36 4.34 14.67 3.36
N LEU A 37 3.21 14.39 2.70
CA LEU A 37 2.20 15.38 2.31
C LEU A 37 1.61 16.13 3.53
N GLY A 38 1.51 15.50 4.70
CA GLY A 38 1.02 16.15 5.92
C GLY A 38 1.89 17.32 6.37
N PRO A 39 3.18 17.11 6.67
CA PRO A 39 4.08 18.20 7.03
C PRO A 39 4.30 19.24 5.93
N ILE A 40 4.44 18.80 4.66
CA ILE A 40 4.81 19.71 3.56
C ILE A 40 3.63 20.55 3.05
N ALA A 41 2.47 19.93 2.82
CA ALA A 41 1.33 20.64 2.21
C ALA A 41 0.42 21.32 3.23
N LEU A 42 0.34 20.78 4.46
CA LEU A 42 -0.57 21.28 5.50
C LEU A 42 0.15 21.96 6.66
N GLY A 43 1.50 21.95 6.68
CA GLY A 43 2.30 22.65 7.68
C GLY A 43 2.20 22.06 9.10
N LEU A 44 1.78 20.80 9.23
CA LEU A 44 1.67 20.13 10.53
C LEU A 44 3.06 19.79 11.10
N SER A 45 3.13 19.73 12.43
CA SER A 45 4.30 19.21 13.12
C SER A 45 4.46 17.74 12.79
N ILE A 46 5.71 17.29 12.63
CA ILE A 46 6.04 15.89 12.37
C ILE A 46 5.42 14.97 13.43
N ARG A 47 5.37 15.43 14.69
CA ARG A 47 4.74 14.71 15.81
C ARG A 47 3.24 14.56 15.62
N ASP A 48 2.55 15.62 15.23
CA ASP A 48 1.10 15.61 15.04
C ASP A 48 0.71 14.80 13.80
N SER A 49 1.48 14.91 12.72
CA SER A 49 1.30 14.07 11.53
C SER A 49 1.47 12.58 11.86
N CYS A 50 2.49 12.21 12.64
CA CYS A 50 2.69 10.83 13.06
C CYS A 50 1.51 10.30 13.89
N LEU A 51 1.01 11.09 14.85
CA LEU A 51 -0.18 10.75 15.65
C LEU A 51 -1.44 10.57 14.81
N VAL A 52 -1.69 11.46 13.86
CA VAL A 52 -2.84 11.37 12.94
C VAL A 52 -2.72 10.12 12.07
N ILE A 53 -1.54 9.85 11.52
CA ILE A 53 -1.28 8.61 10.75
C ILE A 53 -1.59 7.40 11.64
N LEU A 54 -1.05 7.35 12.86
CA LEU A 54 -1.24 6.18 13.71
C LEU A 54 -2.72 5.95 14.03
N PHE A 55 -3.43 7.01 14.42
CA PHE A 55 -4.83 6.93 14.84
C PHE A 55 -5.77 6.50 13.70
N PHE A 56 -5.64 7.14 12.52
CA PHE A 56 -6.49 6.83 11.38
C PHE A 56 -6.17 5.46 10.77
N ASN A 57 -4.90 5.04 10.75
CA ASN A 57 -4.55 3.68 10.31
C ASN A 57 -5.19 2.64 11.22
N VAL A 58 -4.99 2.72 12.54
CA VAL A 58 -5.58 1.75 13.48
C VAL A 58 -7.10 1.69 13.32
N LEU A 59 -7.76 2.85 13.20
CA LEU A 59 -9.22 2.90 13.02
C LEU A 59 -9.67 2.25 11.71
N CYS A 60 -8.99 2.51 10.59
CA CYS A 60 -9.35 1.98 9.27
C CYS A 60 -8.93 0.51 9.06
N TYR A 61 -7.91 0.02 9.78
CA TYR A 61 -7.48 -1.39 9.67
C TYR A 61 -8.40 -2.37 10.43
N ILE A 62 -9.13 -1.93 11.45
CA ILE A 62 -10.10 -2.78 12.16
C ILE A 62 -11.14 -3.39 11.20
N PRO A 63 -11.88 -2.62 10.38
CA PRO A 63 -12.82 -3.20 9.43
C PRO A 63 -12.11 -4.00 8.33
N LEU A 64 -10.91 -3.60 7.93
CA LEU A 64 -10.12 -4.32 6.92
C LEU A 64 -9.70 -5.71 7.39
N ALA A 65 -9.27 -5.82 8.65
CA ALA A 65 -8.95 -7.09 9.28
C ALA A 65 -10.20 -7.99 9.37
N TYR A 66 -11.38 -7.40 9.61
CA TYR A 66 -12.62 -8.15 9.61
C TYR A 66 -12.96 -8.73 8.23
N PHE A 67 -12.74 -7.97 7.14
CA PHE A 67 -12.89 -8.47 5.77
C PHE A 67 -11.92 -9.61 5.44
N CYS A 68 -10.69 -9.58 5.94
CA CYS A 68 -9.74 -10.69 5.80
C CYS A 68 -10.29 -11.99 6.43
N THR A 69 -11.01 -11.90 7.55
CA THR A 69 -11.62 -13.08 8.18
C THR A 69 -12.76 -13.68 7.38
N TRP A 70 -13.47 -12.88 6.59
CA TRP A 70 -14.51 -13.36 5.67
C TRP A 70 -13.91 -14.09 4.47
N GLY A 71 -12.76 -13.61 3.96
CA GLY A 71 -11.97 -14.28 2.93
C GLY A 71 -11.57 -15.71 3.29
N LEU A 72 -11.02 -15.91 4.49
CA LEU A 72 -10.60 -17.24 4.98
C LEU A 72 -11.75 -18.23 5.12
N LYS A 73 -12.94 -17.77 5.52
CA LYS A 73 -14.10 -18.66 5.74
C LYS A 73 -14.80 -19.06 4.45
N MET A 74 -14.87 -18.14 3.49
CA MET A 74 -15.62 -18.35 2.25
C MET A 74 -14.73 -18.84 1.10
N GLY A 75 -13.42 -18.63 1.16
CA GLY A 75 -12.49 -19.04 0.08
C GLY A 75 -12.76 -18.31 -1.24
N MET A 76 -13.31 -17.09 -1.16
CA MET A 76 -13.77 -16.30 -2.31
C MET A 76 -13.12 -14.93 -2.34
N CYS A 77 -12.79 -14.47 -3.55
CA CYS A 77 -12.31 -13.12 -3.83
C CYS A 77 -13.32 -12.06 -3.37
N GLN A 78 -12.81 -10.89 -2.96
CA GLN A 78 -13.63 -9.89 -2.25
C GLN A 78 -14.67 -9.30 -3.20
N MET A 79 -14.27 -9.19 -4.47
CA MET A 79 -15.12 -8.76 -5.56
C MET A 79 -16.34 -9.68 -5.75
N ILE A 80 -16.19 -10.99 -5.49
CA ILE A 80 -17.29 -11.96 -5.58
C ILE A 80 -18.16 -11.90 -4.33
N GLN A 81 -17.57 -11.60 -3.16
CA GLN A 81 -18.33 -11.36 -1.93
C GLN A 81 -19.26 -10.15 -2.07
N ALA A 82 -18.83 -9.11 -2.79
CA ALA A 82 -19.67 -7.96 -3.10
C ALA A 82 -20.92 -8.32 -3.94
N CYS A 83 -20.87 -9.39 -4.75
CA CYS A 83 -22.02 -9.89 -5.51
C CYS A 83 -23.16 -10.39 -4.60
N PHE A 84 -22.84 -10.92 -3.41
CA PHE A 84 -23.86 -11.38 -2.46
C PHE A 84 -24.57 -10.22 -1.74
N SER A 85 -23.88 -9.09 -1.55
CA SER A 85 -24.45 -7.93 -0.86
C SER A 85 -25.26 -7.01 -1.79
N PHE A 86 -24.78 -6.78 -3.02
CA PHE A 86 -25.40 -5.83 -3.96
C PHE A 86 -26.19 -6.52 -5.10
N GLY A 87 -26.15 -7.85 -5.19
CA GLY A 87 -26.76 -8.62 -6.27
C GLY A 87 -25.97 -8.52 -7.59
N LYS A 88 -26.42 -9.28 -8.61
CA LYS A 88 -25.71 -9.41 -9.90
C LYS A 88 -25.61 -8.11 -10.69
N PHE A 89 -26.61 -7.23 -10.60
CA PHE A 89 -26.63 -5.94 -11.30
C PHE A 89 -26.04 -4.80 -10.46
N GLY A 90 -26.24 -4.82 -9.13
CA GLY A 90 -25.73 -3.77 -8.25
C GLY A 90 -24.22 -3.83 -8.02
N VAL A 91 -23.60 -5.00 -8.17
CA VAL A 91 -22.14 -5.18 -8.00
C VAL A 91 -21.32 -4.52 -9.11
N LEU A 92 -21.92 -4.20 -10.27
CA LEU A 92 -21.20 -3.56 -11.37
C LEU A 92 -20.60 -2.20 -10.95
N LEU A 93 -21.33 -1.44 -10.14
CA LEU A 93 -20.87 -0.13 -9.66
C LEU A 93 -19.59 -0.22 -8.79
N PRO A 94 -19.54 -0.99 -7.69
CA PRO A 94 -18.32 -1.12 -6.89
C PRO A 94 -17.16 -1.77 -7.66
N VAL A 95 -17.43 -2.67 -8.62
CA VAL A 95 -16.40 -3.26 -9.48
C VAL A 95 -15.74 -2.20 -10.35
N ILE A 96 -16.54 -1.36 -11.02
CA ILE A 96 -16.02 -0.28 -11.88
C ILE A 96 -15.26 0.75 -11.04
N LEU A 97 -15.79 1.14 -9.88
CA LEU A 97 -15.12 2.08 -8.98
C LEU A 97 -13.77 1.53 -8.48
N ASN A 98 -13.72 0.26 -8.12
CA ASN A 98 -12.47 -0.40 -7.74
C ASN A 98 -11.48 -0.43 -8.91
N LEU A 99 -11.94 -0.75 -10.12
CA LEU A 99 -11.09 -0.76 -11.32
C LEU A 99 -10.46 0.63 -11.57
N ILE A 100 -11.26 1.69 -11.50
CA ILE A 100 -10.77 3.07 -11.65
C ILE A 100 -9.75 3.40 -10.55
N GLY A 101 -10.03 3.01 -9.31
CA GLY A 101 -9.11 3.21 -8.18
C GLY A 101 -7.76 2.53 -8.39
N MET A 102 -7.77 1.27 -8.83
CA MET A 102 -6.55 0.50 -9.10
C MET A 102 -5.76 1.06 -10.29
N ILE A 103 -6.43 1.50 -11.35
CA ILE A 103 -5.77 2.19 -12.47
C ILE A 103 -5.11 3.48 -11.97
N GLY A 104 -5.81 4.27 -11.15
CA GLY A 104 -5.26 5.47 -10.53
C GLY A 104 -4.01 5.19 -9.69
N PHE A 105 -4.06 4.15 -8.85
CA PHE A 105 -2.90 3.72 -8.05
C PHE A 105 -1.71 3.33 -8.92
N CYS A 106 -1.92 2.58 -10.00
CA CYS A 106 -0.87 2.21 -10.96
C CYS A 106 -0.25 3.44 -11.64
N ILE A 107 -1.07 4.40 -12.08
CA ILE A 107 -0.60 5.64 -12.72
C ILE A 107 0.27 6.45 -11.75
N LEU A 108 -0.20 6.66 -10.51
CA LEU A 108 0.56 7.40 -9.49
C LEU A 108 1.88 6.70 -9.17
N SER A 109 1.88 5.38 -9.08
CA SER A 109 3.09 4.58 -8.83
C SER A 109 4.10 4.72 -9.97
N CYS A 110 3.66 4.70 -11.23
CA CYS A 110 4.53 4.93 -12.39
C CYS A 110 5.12 6.36 -12.39
N ILE A 111 4.30 7.38 -12.11
CA ILE A 111 4.76 8.78 -12.07
C ILE A 111 5.83 8.97 -11.00
N LEU A 112 5.57 8.49 -9.78
CA LEU A 112 6.47 8.67 -8.65
C LEU A 112 7.77 7.88 -8.83
N SER A 113 7.69 6.67 -9.39
CA SER A 113 8.87 5.90 -9.75
C SER A 113 9.69 6.61 -10.84
N GLY A 114 9.02 7.23 -11.83
CA GLY A 114 9.66 8.00 -12.89
C GLY A 114 10.39 9.24 -12.34
N GLN A 115 9.76 9.96 -11.41
CA GLN A 115 10.38 11.08 -10.69
C GLN A 115 11.62 10.63 -9.92
N THR A 116 11.55 9.47 -9.25
CA THR A 116 12.69 8.91 -8.52
C THR A 116 13.84 8.54 -9.46
N LEU A 117 13.55 7.92 -10.61
CA LEU A 117 14.56 7.56 -11.61
C LEU A 117 15.23 8.80 -12.21
N THR A 118 14.46 9.83 -12.53
CA THR A 118 14.99 11.12 -12.99
C THR A 118 15.90 11.75 -11.93
N ALA A 119 15.51 11.74 -10.65
CA ALA A 119 16.31 12.28 -9.55
C ALA A 119 17.65 11.54 -9.36
N VAL A 120 17.66 10.21 -9.47
CA VAL A 120 18.89 9.40 -9.37
C VAL A 120 19.80 9.61 -10.60
N SER A 121 19.21 9.73 -11.79
CA SER A 121 19.97 9.91 -13.03
C SER A 121 20.72 11.25 -13.12
N GLY A 122 20.28 12.26 -12.38
CA GLY A 122 20.96 13.57 -12.28
C GLY A 122 22.36 13.50 -11.65
N TYR A 123 22.71 12.42 -10.94
CA TYR A 123 24.00 12.28 -10.26
C TYR A 123 25.13 11.69 -11.11
N HIS A 124 24.84 11.02 -12.25
CA HIS A 124 25.84 10.21 -12.97
C HIS A 124 26.26 10.71 -14.36
N LEU A 125 25.67 11.79 -14.89
CA LEU A 125 25.95 12.26 -16.25
C LEU A 125 26.15 13.80 -16.30
N PRO A 126 27.40 14.30 -16.14
CA PRO A 126 27.71 15.74 -16.10
C PRO A 126 27.34 16.52 -17.38
N TRP A 127 27.22 15.84 -18.52
CA TRP A 127 27.02 16.44 -19.86
C TRP A 127 25.57 16.41 -20.35
N ARG A 128 24.61 15.98 -19.53
CA ARG A 128 23.20 15.84 -19.94
C ARG A 128 22.26 16.56 -18.97
N GLN A 129 22.62 17.79 -18.61
CA GLN A 129 21.75 18.72 -17.90
C GLN A 129 20.49 18.98 -18.74
N GLY A 130 19.40 18.26 -18.44
CA GLY A 130 18.05 18.64 -18.85
C GLY A 130 17.21 17.67 -19.71
N ILE A 131 17.58 16.40 -19.92
CA ILE A 131 16.86 15.58 -20.94
C ILE A 131 16.28 14.21 -20.52
N LEU A 132 16.37 13.76 -19.26
CA LEU A 132 15.40 12.74 -18.81
C LEU A 132 14.17 13.48 -18.30
N SER A 133 13.40 14.03 -19.24
CA SER A 133 12.07 14.56 -18.96
C SER A 133 11.31 13.52 -18.14
N LEU A 134 10.55 13.95 -17.13
CA LEU A 134 9.72 13.09 -16.30
C LEU A 134 8.96 12.05 -17.15
N ILE A 135 8.52 12.49 -18.33
CA ILE A 135 7.85 11.67 -19.35
C ILE A 135 8.69 10.44 -19.73
N ILE A 136 9.97 10.61 -20.05
CA ILE A 136 10.86 9.51 -20.47
C ILE A 136 11.09 8.53 -19.30
N GLY A 137 11.30 9.04 -18.09
CA GLY A 137 11.43 8.20 -16.89
C GLY A 137 10.19 7.34 -16.64
N VAL A 138 9.00 7.93 -16.76
CA VAL A 138 7.72 7.22 -16.64
C VAL A 138 7.54 6.18 -17.74
N VAL A 139 7.89 6.49 -18.99
CA VAL A 139 7.78 5.55 -20.12
C VAL A 139 8.70 4.35 -19.90
N ILE A 140 9.96 4.55 -19.49
CA ILE A 140 10.90 3.46 -19.23
C ILE A 140 10.35 2.52 -18.16
N ILE A 141 9.88 3.07 -17.03
CA ILE A 141 9.36 2.26 -15.91
C ILE A 141 8.06 1.54 -16.31
N SER A 142 7.21 2.18 -17.12
CA SER A 142 5.98 1.56 -17.61
C SER A 142 6.28 0.36 -18.50
N VAL A 143 7.26 0.48 -19.40
CA VAL A 143 7.71 -0.63 -20.26
C VAL A 143 8.33 -1.76 -19.42
N VAL A 144 9.19 -1.45 -18.45
CA VAL A 144 9.79 -2.47 -17.57
C VAL A 144 8.72 -3.19 -16.76
N SER A 145 7.75 -2.46 -16.19
CA SER A 145 6.66 -3.04 -15.41
C SER A 145 5.77 -3.96 -16.26
N LEU A 146 5.56 -3.58 -17.53
CA LEU A 146 4.81 -4.39 -18.50
C LEU A 146 5.56 -5.69 -18.84
N VAL A 147 6.88 -5.63 -19.06
CA VAL A 147 7.71 -6.81 -19.30
C VAL A 147 7.68 -7.76 -18.09
N VAL A 148 7.84 -7.23 -16.87
CA VAL A 148 7.77 -8.03 -15.63
C VAL A 148 6.41 -8.72 -15.48
N SER A 149 5.32 -8.05 -15.88
CA SER A 149 3.98 -8.63 -15.84
C SER A 149 3.83 -9.86 -16.76
N PHE A 150 4.60 -9.96 -17.85
CA PHE A 150 4.61 -11.13 -18.73
C PHE A 150 5.47 -12.30 -18.20
N MET A 151 6.36 -12.07 -17.22
CA MET A 151 7.26 -13.10 -16.69
C MET A 151 6.59 -14.09 -15.72
N GLY A 152 5.28 -13.98 -15.50
CA GLY A 152 4.45 -14.97 -14.78
C GLY A 152 4.51 -14.90 -13.25
N TYR A 153 3.76 -15.79 -12.61
CA TYR A 153 3.49 -15.78 -11.16
C TYR A 153 4.73 -16.05 -10.28
N THR A 154 5.64 -16.92 -10.73
CA THR A 154 6.82 -17.32 -9.95
C THR A 154 7.80 -16.18 -9.74
N VAL A 155 8.03 -15.35 -10.76
CA VAL A 155 8.94 -14.19 -10.68
C VAL A 155 8.33 -13.11 -9.78
N LEU A 156 7.02 -12.91 -9.89
CA LEU A 156 6.29 -11.95 -9.07
C LEU A 156 6.31 -12.32 -7.59
N HIS A 157 6.14 -13.60 -7.25
CA HIS A 157 6.21 -14.07 -5.86
C HIS A 157 7.59 -13.87 -5.24
N TRP A 158 8.66 -14.13 -6.01
CA TRP A 158 10.03 -13.85 -5.59
C TRP A 158 10.26 -12.35 -5.38
N TYR A 159 9.79 -11.51 -6.30
CA TYR A 159 9.92 -10.05 -6.20
C TYR A 159 9.23 -9.49 -4.95
N ILE A 160 8.00 -9.89 -4.68
CA ILE A 160 7.23 -9.44 -3.50
C ILE A 160 7.92 -9.78 -2.17
N HIS A 161 8.65 -10.90 -2.14
CA HIS A 161 9.37 -11.31 -0.94
C HIS A 161 10.57 -10.40 -0.63
N TRP A 162 11.20 -9.82 -1.66
CA TRP A 162 12.38 -8.96 -1.53
C TRP A 162 12.07 -7.46 -1.62
N SER A 163 10.89 -7.07 -2.08
CA SER A 163 10.56 -5.67 -2.38
C SER A 163 10.52 -4.75 -1.16
N TRP A 164 10.25 -5.28 0.04
CA TRP A 164 10.17 -4.48 1.27
C TRP A 164 11.53 -3.96 1.75
N ALA A 165 12.59 -4.78 1.63
CA ALA A 165 13.91 -4.48 2.17
C ALA A 165 14.53 -3.17 1.63
N PRO A 166 14.58 -2.91 0.30
CA PRO A 166 15.15 -1.67 -0.22
C PRO A 166 14.35 -0.43 0.21
N VAL A 167 13.02 -0.53 0.29
CA VAL A 167 12.16 0.59 0.70
C VAL A 167 12.40 0.95 2.16
N VAL A 168 12.48 -0.04 3.04
CA VAL A 168 12.80 0.18 4.46
C VAL A 168 14.16 0.84 4.63
N ILE A 169 15.18 0.39 3.90
CA ILE A 169 16.52 1.00 3.96
C ILE A 169 16.49 2.47 3.53
N VAL A 170 15.79 2.79 2.44
CA VAL A 170 15.66 4.18 1.95
C VAL A 170 14.94 5.05 2.98
N VAL A 171 13.87 4.56 3.59
CA VAL A 171 13.14 5.30 4.65
C VAL A 171 14.03 5.54 5.87
N LEU A 172 14.80 4.54 6.31
CA LEU A 172 15.72 4.69 7.44
C LEU A 172 16.84 5.70 7.16
N VAL A 173 17.38 5.70 5.94
CA VAL A 173 18.39 6.70 5.52
C VAL A 173 17.78 8.10 5.45
N ALA A 174 16.57 8.24 4.90
CA ALA A 174 15.87 9.52 4.84
C ALA A 174 15.58 10.09 6.24
N LEU A 175 15.12 9.24 7.17
CA LEU A 175 14.92 9.61 8.58
C LEU A 175 16.24 9.98 9.26
N GLY A 176 17.33 9.24 9.00
CA GLY A 176 18.65 9.52 9.56
C GLY A 176 19.23 10.87 9.11
N ILE A 177 19.02 11.25 7.85
CA ILE A 177 19.45 12.55 7.32
C ILE A 177 18.55 13.68 7.87
N SER A 178 17.24 13.46 7.94
CA SER A 178 16.28 14.43 8.47
C SER A 178 16.52 14.73 9.96
N GLY A 179 16.87 13.71 10.76
CA GLY A 179 17.21 13.86 12.17
C GLY A 179 18.46 14.70 12.43
N LYS A 180 19.41 14.75 11.49
CA LYS A 180 20.60 15.62 11.60
C LYS A 180 20.36 17.07 11.18
N LEU A 181 19.29 17.34 10.43
CA LEU A 181 18.92 18.66 9.93
C LEU A 181 17.77 19.31 10.72
N SER A 182 17.42 18.75 11.87
CA SER A 182 16.30 19.19 12.71
C SER A 182 16.68 20.43 13.53
N ASN A 183 16.68 21.61 12.89
CA ASN A 183 16.33 22.83 13.61
C ASN A 183 14.81 22.79 13.81
N PRO A 184 14.28 22.83 15.04
CA PRO A 184 12.84 22.88 15.27
C PRO A 184 12.31 24.20 14.72
N THR A 185 11.82 24.19 13.49
CA THR A 185 11.06 25.31 12.93
C THR A 185 9.81 25.50 13.79
N PRO A 186 9.46 26.73 14.19
CA PRO A 186 8.27 26.99 14.98
C PRO A 186 7.05 26.57 14.17
N VAL A 187 6.46 25.44 14.53
CA VAL A 187 5.27 24.94 13.84
C VAL A 187 4.05 25.71 14.37
N ALA A 188 3.26 26.27 13.47
CA ALA A 188 1.97 26.85 13.81
C ALA A 188 1.07 25.81 14.50
N PRO A 189 0.19 26.22 15.43
CA PRO A 189 -0.71 25.29 16.10
C PRO A 189 -1.56 24.55 15.06
N ALA A 190 -1.56 23.22 15.15
CA ALA A 190 -2.21 22.37 14.18
C ALA A 190 -3.74 22.61 14.19
N THR A 191 -4.26 23.14 13.08
CA THR A 191 -5.70 23.38 12.88
C THR A 191 -6.42 22.03 12.74
N ALA A 192 -7.52 21.83 13.46
CA ALA A 192 -8.33 20.61 13.39
C ALA A 192 -8.76 20.25 11.95
N GLN A 193 -9.02 21.26 11.12
CA GLN A 193 -9.30 21.07 9.69
C GLN A 193 -8.15 20.36 8.96
N ALA A 194 -6.91 20.78 9.20
CA ALA A 194 -5.73 20.21 8.56
C ALA A 194 -5.49 18.76 9.02
N MET A 195 -5.70 18.47 10.30
CA MET A 195 -5.64 17.09 10.82
C MET A 195 -6.70 16.18 10.19
N LEU A 196 -7.94 16.65 10.09
CA LEU A 196 -9.05 15.87 9.51
C LEU A 196 -8.88 15.67 8.00
N SER A 197 -8.42 16.69 7.27
CA SER A 197 -8.10 16.58 5.84
C SER A 197 -6.95 15.61 5.59
N PHE A 198 -5.93 15.60 6.46
CA PHE A 198 -4.84 14.63 6.37
C PHE A 198 -5.32 13.21 6.71
N GLY A 199 -6.09 13.06 7.79
CA GLY A 199 -6.68 11.80 8.20
C GLY A 199 -7.60 11.19 7.15
N SER A 200 -8.39 12.00 6.44
CA SER A 200 -9.26 11.51 5.36
C SER A 200 -8.47 11.03 4.15
N ALA A 201 -7.36 11.69 3.79
CA ALA A 201 -6.47 11.23 2.72
C ALA A 201 -5.84 9.87 3.05
N ILE A 202 -5.40 9.69 4.31
CA ILE A 202 -4.86 8.41 4.80
C ILE A 202 -5.94 7.33 4.82
N ALA A 203 -7.13 7.65 5.33
CA ALA A 203 -8.26 6.72 5.34
C ALA A 203 -8.62 6.26 3.92
N GLY A 204 -8.66 7.18 2.94
CA GLY A 204 -8.90 6.84 1.54
C GLY A 204 -7.83 5.91 0.96
N PHE A 205 -6.56 6.13 1.33
CA PHE A 205 -5.47 5.23 0.94
C PHE A 205 -5.64 3.82 1.52
N VAL A 206 -5.94 3.70 2.81
CA VAL A 206 -6.15 2.41 3.49
C VAL A 206 -7.37 1.68 2.91
N LEU A 207 -8.47 2.40 2.67
CA LEU A 207 -9.72 1.82 2.15
C LEU A 207 -9.56 1.24 0.74
N THR A 208 -8.60 1.75 -0.05
CA THR A 208 -8.31 1.23 -1.39
C THR A 208 -7.86 -0.23 -1.35
N TRP A 209 -7.28 -0.70 -0.25
CA TRP A 209 -6.86 -2.09 -0.06
C TRP A 209 -8.00 -3.04 0.35
N SER A 210 -9.17 -2.51 0.72
CA SER A 210 -10.36 -3.30 1.09
C SER A 210 -10.78 -4.32 0.04
N PRO A 211 -10.99 -3.95 -1.24
CA PRO A 211 -11.38 -4.89 -2.29
C PRO A 211 -10.32 -5.93 -2.66
N LEU A 212 -9.06 -5.79 -2.23
CA LEU A 212 -7.99 -6.76 -2.50
C LEU A 212 -7.74 -7.70 -1.31
N SER A 213 -8.22 -7.31 -0.13
CA SER A 213 -7.85 -7.96 1.14
C SER A 213 -8.15 -9.46 1.16
N SER A 214 -9.28 -9.89 0.59
CA SER A 214 -9.65 -11.30 0.64
C SER A 214 -9.01 -12.14 -0.47
N ASP A 215 -8.48 -11.52 -1.52
CA ASP A 215 -7.88 -12.20 -2.68
C ASP A 215 -6.56 -12.89 -2.34
N PHE A 216 -5.87 -12.41 -1.31
CA PHE A 216 -4.67 -13.06 -0.78
C PHE A 216 -5.00 -14.09 0.30
N THR A 217 -6.09 -13.90 1.03
CA THR A 217 -6.48 -14.78 2.14
C THR A 217 -7.27 -16.01 1.72
N CYS A 218 -7.81 -16.02 0.49
CA CYS A 218 -8.66 -17.11 0.00
C CYS A 218 -7.90 -18.42 -0.28
N TYR A 219 -6.57 -18.37 -0.43
CA TYR A 219 -5.70 -19.53 -0.65
C TYR A 219 -5.17 -20.18 0.66
N MET A 220 -5.58 -19.68 1.83
CA MET A 220 -5.08 -20.14 3.12
C MET A 220 -6.02 -21.06 3.87
N CYS A 221 -5.44 -22.03 4.58
CA CYS A 221 -6.22 -22.99 5.37
C CYS A 221 -7.00 -22.28 6.50
N PRO A 222 -8.32 -22.55 6.66
CA PRO A 222 -9.21 -21.99 7.69
C PRO A 222 -8.88 -22.40 9.13
N GLU A 223 -7.91 -23.29 9.34
CA GLU A 223 -7.53 -23.81 10.66
C GLU A 223 -6.81 -22.77 11.55
N ALA A 224 -6.60 -21.55 11.05
CA ALA A 224 -6.05 -20.44 11.84
C ALA A 224 -7.06 -19.93 12.88
N PRO A 225 -6.66 -19.78 14.15
CA PRO A 225 -7.50 -19.11 15.14
C PRO A 225 -7.73 -17.65 14.74
N ARG A 226 -9.01 -17.21 14.70
CA ARG A 226 -9.45 -15.83 14.42
C ARG A 226 -8.67 -14.74 15.16
N GLN A 227 -8.16 -15.04 16.35
CA GLN A 227 -7.41 -14.11 17.21
C GLN A 227 -5.96 -13.89 16.75
N VAL A 228 -5.34 -14.87 16.10
CA VAL A 228 -3.95 -14.75 15.62
C VAL A 228 -3.88 -13.76 14.46
N LEU A 229 -4.81 -13.79 13.52
CA LEU A 229 -4.81 -12.88 12.37
C LEU A 229 -5.04 -11.41 12.75
N ILE A 230 -6.01 -11.16 13.64
CA ILE A 230 -6.30 -9.81 14.16
C ILE A 230 -5.11 -9.32 14.99
N SER A 231 -4.56 -10.15 15.88
CA SER A 231 -3.40 -9.79 16.70
C SER A 231 -2.16 -9.47 15.86
N GLN A 232 -1.91 -10.19 14.77
CA GLN A 232 -0.73 -10.01 13.95
C GLN A 232 -0.78 -8.73 13.08
N LEU A 233 -1.98 -8.36 12.60
CA LEU A 233 -2.21 -7.06 11.94
C LEU A 233 -2.10 -5.88 12.92
N THR A 234 -2.50 -6.05 14.18
CA THR A 234 -2.34 -5.01 15.23
C THR A 234 -0.91 -4.94 15.79
N CYS A 235 -0.17 -6.06 15.85
CA CYS A 235 1.17 -6.11 16.45
C CYS A 235 2.26 -5.46 15.58
N LEU A 236 2.08 -5.43 14.26
CA LEU A 236 3.02 -4.78 13.32
C LEU A 236 3.18 -3.27 13.54
N TYR A 237 2.22 -2.62 14.21
CA TYR A 237 2.22 -1.16 14.37
C TYR A 237 2.34 -0.69 15.82
N SER A 238 2.24 -1.61 16.79
CA SER A 238 2.59 -1.35 18.19
C SER A 238 4.10 -1.33 18.45
N ARG A 239 4.92 -1.71 17.44
CA ARG A 239 6.39 -1.81 17.54
C ARG A 239 7.15 -0.83 16.63
N SER A 240 6.45 0.06 15.93
CA SER A 240 7.06 1.19 15.21
C SER A 240 7.11 2.43 16.09
#